data_AF-A0A378I1V5-F1
#
_entry.id   AF-A0A378I1V5-F1
#
_cell.length_a   1.000
_cell.length_b   1.000
_cell.length_c   1.000
_cell.angle_alpha   90.00
_cell.angle_beta   90.00
_cell.angle_gamma   90.00
#
_symmetry.space_group_name_H-M   'P 1'
#
loop_
_entity.id
_entity.type
_entity.pdbx_description
1 polymer ?
#
loop_
_entity_poly.entity_id
_entity_poly.type
_entity_poly.pdbx_seq_one_letter_code
_entity_poly.pdbx_strand_id
1 'polypeptide(L)'
;MKAVVITTYLIANLFYSLAYASSNCPDPKTSSLQWGEIPEPWQLNPFSEHKPQGDVNTQFARANIMVYGGYGHGVICTYRNSIGNYSIWWPVLVKIPARVDYNWIDTLGGYVCTESLTACQFYTAN
;
A
#
# COMPACT_ATOMS: atom_id res chain seq x y z
N MET A 1 -2.61 4.21 51.07
CA MET A 1 -2.69 3.00 50.21
C MET A 1 -3.68 3.14 49.06
N LYS A 2 -4.88 3.74 49.22
CA LYS A 2 -5.85 3.92 48.10
C LYS A 2 -5.38 4.89 47.00
N ALA A 3 -4.70 5.98 47.35
CA ALA A 3 -4.20 6.97 46.38
C ALA A 3 -3.13 6.38 45.43
N VAL A 4 -2.20 5.58 45.96
CA VAL A 4 -1.11 4.93 45.18
C VAL A 4 -1.68 3.97 44.13
N VAL A 5 -2.75 3.23 44.48
CA VAL A 5 -3.40 2.29 43.55
C VAL A 5 -4.12 3.04 42.42
N ILE A 6 -4.75 4.19 42.71
CA ILE A 6 -5.44 5.01 41.72
C ILE A 6 -4.43 5.64 40.73
N THR A 7 -3.26 6.07 41.19
CA THR A 7 -2.22 6.64 40.32
C THR A 7 -1.65 5.61 39.35
N THR A 8 -1.50 4.34 39.77
CA THR A 8 -1.02 3.26 38.87
C THR A 8 -1.99 2.92 37.73
N TYR A 9 -3.31 3.06 37.92
CA TYR A 9 -4.29 2.79 36.86
C TYR A 9 -4.34 3.89 35.78
N LEU A 10 -4.04 5.14 36.14
CA LEU A 10 -4.03 6.27 35.20
C LEU A 10 -2.81 6.29 34.28
N ILE A 11 -1.67 5.76 34.72
CA ILE A 11 -0.42 5.72 33.93
C ILE A 11 -0.44 4.55 32.91
N ALA A 12 -1.17 3.48 33.20
CA ALA A 12 -1.25 2.30 32.34
C ALA A 12 -2.06 2.49 31.04
N ASN A 13 -2.82 3.59 30.90
CA ASN A 13 -3.63 3.88 29.71
C ASN A 13 -2.96 4.88 28.73
N LEU A 14 -1.74 5.36 29.02
CA LEU A 14 -1.07 6.38 28.20
C LEU A 14 -0.26 5.82 27.01
N PHE A 15 -0.29 4.51 26.76
CA PHE A 15 0.50 3.86 25.71
C PHE A 15 -0.36 3.21 24.60
N TYR A 16 -1.46 3.84 24.20
CA TYR A 16 -2.05 3.52 22.90
C TYR A 16 -1.18 4.14 21.82
N SER A 17 -0.21 3.36 21.33
CA SER A 17 0.62 3.72 20.19
C SER A 17 -0.27 3.99 18.97
N LEU A 18 -0.08 5.16 18.34
CA LEU A 18 -0.53 5.45 16.98
C LEU A 18 0.24 4.52 16.01
N ALA A 19 -0.23 3.29 15.85
CA ALA A 19 0.37 2.34 14.93
C ALA A 19 -0.07 2.69 13.50
N TYR A 20 0.88 3.10 12.66
CA TYR A 20 0.67 3.20 11.22
C TYR A 20 0.48 1.79 10.66
N ALA A 21 -0.64 1.55 9.97
CA ALA A 21 -0.88 0.27 9.34
C ALA A 21 0.02 0.14 8.10
N SER A 22 0.98 -0.78 8.15
CA SER A 22 1.68 -1.24 6.94
C SER A 22 0.66 -1.87 6.01
N SER A 23 0.73 -1.51 4.74
CA SER A 23 -0.14 -2.02 3.67
C SER A 23 0.71 -2.52 2.51
N ASN A 24 0.12 -3.42 1.72
CA ASN A 24 0.70 -3.97 0.51
C ASN A 24 -0.32 -3.87 -0.62
N CYS A 25 0.15 -4.02 -1.86
CA CYS A 25 -0.73 -4.26 -2.99
C CYS A 25 -1.55 -5.55 -2.76
N PRO A 26 -2.83 -5.60 -3.19
CA PRO A 26 -3.62 -6.82 -3.12
C PRO A 26 -2.93 -7.98 -3.83
N ASP A 27 -2.86 -9.13 -3.18
CA ASP A 27 -2.28 -10.31 -3.79
C ASP A 27 -3.26 -10.90 -4.82
N PRO A 28 -2.85 -11.08 -6.09
CA PRO A 28 -3.75 -11.57 -7.13
C PRO A 28 -4.23 -13.01 -6.88
N LYS A 29 -3.58 -13.77 -6.00
CA LYS A 29 -3.95 -15.17 -5.67
C LYS A 29 -4.92 -15.29 -4.51
N THR A 30 -4.99 -14.28 -3.64
CA THR A 30 -5.78 -14.37 -2.40
C THR A 30 -6.87 -13.29 -2.30
N SER A 31 -6.76 -12.22 -3.08
CA SER A 31 -7.76 -11.15 -3.13
C SER A 31 -8.83 -11.39 -4.21
N SER A 32 -9.78 -10.47 -4.30
CA SER A 32 -10.83 -10.51 -5.33
C SER A 32 -10.30 -10.36 -6.76
N LEU A 33 -9.04 -9.94 -6.93
CA LEU A 33 -8.38 -9.83 -8.23
C LEU A 33 -8.33 -11.16 -8.99
N GLN A 34 -8.35 -12.30 -8.30
CA GLN A 34 -8.39 -13.62 -8.95
C GLN A 34 -9.68 -13.83 -9.78
N TRP A 35 -10.73 -13.07 -9.49
CA TRP A 35 -12.00 -13.05 -10.26
C TRP A 35 -12.12 -11.81 -11.15
N GLY A 36 -11.08 -10.98 -11.25
CA GLY A 36 -11.09 -9.72 -12.01
C GLY A 36 -11.81 -8.58 -11.29
N GLU A 37 -12.11 -8.75 -10.00
CA GLU A 37 -12.79 -7.74 -9.18
C GLU A 37 -11.78 -6.95 -8.35
N ILE A 38 -11.86 -5.62 -8.42
CA ILE A 38 -10.95 -4.74 -7.68
C ILE A 38 -11.39 -4.72 -6.20
N PRO A 39 -10.53 -5.10 -5.24
CA PRO A 39 -10.88 -5.07 -3.83
C PRO A 39 -10.93 -3.63 -3.32
N GLU A 40 -11.92 -3.30 -2.50
CA GLU A 40 -11.91 -2.04 -1.74
C GLU A 40 -10.65 -1.96 -0.84
N PRO A 41 -10.05 -0.77 -0.64
CA PRO A 41 -10.44 0.56 -1.13
C PRO A 41 -9.81 0.95 -2.49
N TRP A 42 -9.33 -0.04 -3.25
CA TRP A 42 -8.66 0.18 -4.52
C TRP A 42 -9.66 0.50 -5.62
N GLN A 43 -9.20 1.26 -6.60
CA GLN A 43 -9.99 1.69 -7.75
C GLN A 43 -9.25 1.33 -9.03
N LEU A 44 -9.96 1.27 -10.16
CA LEU A 44 -9.31 1.13 -11.46
C LEU A 44 -8.45 2.36 -11.73
N ASN A 45 -7.18 2.15 -12.10
CA ASN A 45 -6.36 3.26 -12.57
C ASN A 45 -6.90 3.73 -13.92
N PRO A 46 -7.28 5.02 -14.09
CA PRO A 46 -7.77 5.54 -15.36
C PRO A 46 -6.75 5.43 -16.51
N PHE A 47 -5.47 5.27 -16.19
CA PHE A 47 -4.38 5.10 -17.15
C PHE A 47 -3.97 3.64 -17.36
N SER A 48 -4.75 2.68 -16.86
CA SER A 48 -4.47 1.26 -17.07
C SER A 48 -4.70 0.84 -18.52
N GLU A 49 -3.73 0.17 -19.13
CA GLU A 49 -3.80 -0.34 -20.51
C GLU A 49 -4.96 -1.35 -20.68
N HIS A 50 -5.17 -2.17 -19.65
CA HIS A 50 -6.23 -3.18 -19.61
C HIS A 50 -7.03 -3.09 -18.31
N LYS A 51 -8.20 -3.72 -18.29
CA LYS A 51 -8.97 -3.92 -17.04
C LYS A 51 -8.47 -5.17 -16.32
N PRO A 52 -8.59 -5.24 -14.99
CA PRO A 52 -8.38 -6.48 -14.25
C PRO A 52 -9.22 -7.60 -14.85
N GLN A 53 -8.60 -8.76 -14.99
CA GLN A 53 -9.26 -9.98 -15.44
C GLN A 53 -8.90 -11.09 -14.47
N GLY A 54 -9.87 -11.97 -14.18
CA GLY A 54 -9.62 -13.17 -13.41
C GLY A 54 -8.77 -14.14 -14.21
N ASP A 55 -7.45 -13.96 -14.14
CA ASP A 55 -6.46 -14.80 -14.80
C ASP A 55 -5.54 -15.42 -13.74
N VAL A 56 -5.45 -16.76 -13.75
CA VAL A 56 -4.62 -17.56 -12.83
C VAL A 56 -3.12 -17.26 -12.94
N ASN A 57 -2.67 -16.71 -14.06
CA ASN A 57 -1.29 -16.32 -14.30
C ASN A 57 -1.01 -14.86 -13.93
N THR A 58 -1.97 -14.16 -13.32
CA THR A 58 -1.77 -12.79 -12.85
C THR A 58 -0.69 -12.74 -11.79
N GLN A 59 0.31 -11.88 -12.01
CA GLN A 59 1.45 -11.68 -11.12
C GLN A 59 1.62 -10.20 -10.82
N PHE A 60 2.05 -9.90 -9.59
CA PHE A 60 2.49 -8.56 -9.24
C PHE A 60 3.72 -8.18 -10.06
N ALA A 61 3.72 -6.98 -10.63
CA ALA A 61 4.83 -6.47 -11.43
C ALA A 61 5.57 -5.33 -10.72
N ARG A 62 4.84 -4.38 -10.15
CA ARG A 62 5.41 -3.24 -9.40
C ARG A 62 4.37 -2.46 -8.62
N ALA A 63 4.84 -1.72 -7.62
CA ALA A 63 4.11 -0.68 -6.93
C ALA A 63 4.74 0.69 -7.20
N ASN A 64 3.93 1.74 -7.28
CA ASN A 64 4.38 3.11 -7.41
C ASN A 64 3.71 3.98 -6.34
N ILE A 65 4.47 4.81 -5.65
CA ILE A 65 3.95 5.89 -4.79
C ILE A 65 4.06 7.19 -5.58
N MET A 66 2.93 7.85 -5.83
CA MET A 66 2.92 9.16 -6.49
C MET A 66 3.18 10.25 -5.47
N VAL A 67 4.14 11.14 -5.74
CA VAL A 67 4.50 12.22 -4.81
C VAL A 67 4.21 13.58 -5.42
N TYR A 68 3.47 14.41 -4.70
CA TYR A 68 3.20 15.80 -5.04
C TYR A 68 3.24 16.65 -3.76
N GLY A 69 3.82 17.85 -3.82
CA GLY A 69 3.86 18.76 -2.67
C GLY A 69 4.53 18.21 -1.39
N GLY A 70 5.42 17.22 -1.51
CA GLY A 70 6.10 16.61 -0.36
C GLY A 70 5.32 15.50 0.37
N TYR A 71 4.21 15.03 -0.21
CA TYR A 71 3.41 13.91 0.31
C TYR A 71 3.17 12.85 -0.77
N GLY A 72 3.04 11.58 -0.35
CA GLY A 72 2.52 10.52 -1.22
C GLY A 72 1.01 10.69 -1.36
N HIS A 73 0.49 10.80 -2.59
CA HIS A 73 -0.93 11.03 -2.90
C HIS A 73 -1.67 9.78 -3.37
N GLY A 74 -0.99 8.63 -3.35
CA GLY A 74 -1.61 7.36 -3.63
C GLY A 74 -0.58 6.31 -4.02
N VAL A 75 -1.06 5.08 -4.08
CA VAL A 75 -0.27 3.92 -4.51
C VAL A 75 -0.93 3.34 -5.74
N ILE A 76 -0.12 3.06 -6.77
CA ILE A 76 -0.53 2.30 -7.95
C ILE A 76 0.10 0.91 -7.85
N CYS A 77 -0.70 -0.13 -8.01
CA CYS A 77 -0.23 -1.51 -8.12
C CYS A 77 -0.42 -1.97 -9.57
N THR A 78 0.66 -2.37 -10.21
CA THR A 78 0.64 -2.92 -11.56
C THR A 78 0.79 -4.44 -11.49
N TYR A 79 -0.03 -5.12 -12.28
CA TYR A 79 -0.03 -6.57 -12.43
C TYR A 79 0.13 -6.92 -13.89
N ARG A 80 0.73 -8.09 -14.14
CA ARG A 80 0.90 -8.66 -15.47
C ARG A 80 0.15 -9.98 -15.56
N ASN A 81 -0.60 -10.17 -16.64
CA ASN A 81 -1.30 -11.41 -16.95
C ASN A 81 -1.10 -11.79 -18.43
N SER A 82 -1.89 -12.75 -18.93
CA SER A 82 -1.76 -13.23 -20.32
C SER A 82 -2.05 -12.18 -21.40
N ILE A 83 -2.79 -11.11 -21.07
CA ILE A 83 -3.24 -10.08 -22.01
C ILE A 83 -2.31 -8.87 -22.00
N GLY A 84 -1.63 -8.62 -20.89
CA GLY A 84 -0.70 -7.52 -20.74
C GLY A 84 -0.63 -7.04 -19.30
N ASN A 85 -0.39 -5.75 -19.13
CA ASN A 85 -0.39 -5.12 -17.82
C ASN A 85 -1.72 -4.45 -17.53
N TYR A 86 -2.16 -4.52 -16.28
CA TYR A 86 -3.20 -3.64 -15.76
C TYR A 86 -2.74 -3.04 -14.44
N SER A 87 -3.38 -1.95 -14.05
CA SER A 87 -3.09 -1.30 -12.79
C SER A 87 -4.36 -0.85 -12.07
N ILE A 88 -4.28 -0.94 -10.75
CA ILE A 88 -5.26 -0.39 -9.81
C ILE A 88 -4.55 0.65 -8.97
N TRP A 89 -5.29 1.58 -8.39
CA TRP A 89 -4.73 2.62 -7.57
C TRP A 89 -5.58 2.88 -6.34
N TRP A 90 -4.93 3.26 -5.25
CA TRP A 90 -5.58 3.68 -4.01
C TRP A 90 -5.22 5.15 -3.75
N PRO A 91 -6.19 6.07 -3.91
CA PRO A 91 -5.98 7.50 -3.64
C PRO A 91 -6.00 7.76 -2.13
N VAL A 92 -4.86 7.57 -1.48
CA VAL A 92 -4.67 7.77 -0.04
C VAL A 92 -3.37 8.50 0.22
N LEU A 93 -3.30 9.25 1.32
CA LEU A 93 -2.04 9.82 1.77
C LEU A 93 -1.10 8.70 2.21
N VAL A 94 0.11 8.70 1.69
CA VAL A 94 1.14 7.70 1.98
C VAL A 94 2.42 8.39 2.41
N LYS A 95 3.09 7.82 3.41
CA LYS A 95 4.41 8.28 3.82
C LYS A 95 5.39 8.11 2.69
N ILE A 96 6.19 9.14 2.46
CA ILE A 96 7.30 9.06 1.51
C ILE A 96 8.33 8.07 2.06
N PRO A 97 8.76 7.06 1.27
CA PRO A 97 9.82 6.15 1.67
C PRO A 97 11.08 6.89 2.09
N ALA A 98 11.78 6.39 3.10
CA ALA A 98 13.06 6.95 3.49
C ALA A 98 14.08 6.70 2.36
N ARG A 99 15.03 7.63 2.16
CA ARG A 99 16.10 7.47 1.16
C ARG A 99 17.00 6.24 1.38
N VAL A 100 16.94 5.65 2.58
CA VAL A 100 17.69 4.45 2.98
C VAL A 100 16.90 3.15 2.77
N ASP A 101 15.63 3.23 2.34
CA ASP A 101 14.82 2.06 2.02
C ASP A 101 15.19 1.56 0.62
N TYR A 102 15.88 0.41 0.57
CA TYR A 102 16.37 -0.15 -0.68
C TYR A 102 15.29 -0.78 -1.56
N ASN A 103 14.06 -0.98 -1.04
CA ASN A 103 12.96 -1.52 -1.84
C ASN A 103 12.32 -0.45 -2.73
N TRP A 104 12.42 0.81 -2.34
CA TRP A 104 11.79 1.95 -3.02
C TRP A 104 12.81 2.81 -3.75
N ILE A 105 12.78 2.75 -5.08
CA ILE A 105 13.67 3.50 -5.96
C ILE A 105 13.02 4.87 -6.22
N ASP A 106 13.74 5.95 -5.90
CA ASP A 106 13.34 7.33 -6.20
C ASP A 106 13.34 7.56 -7.73
N THR A 107 12.27 8.15 -8.23
CA THR A 107 12.03 8.42 -9.65
C THR A 107 11.44 9.81 -9.83
N LEU A 108 11.43 10.32 -11.08
CA LEU A 108 10.82 11.60 -11.37
C LEU A 108 9.30 11.55 -11.06
N GLY A 109 8.90 12.18 -9.95
CA GLY A 109 7.50 12.28 -9.52
C GLY A 109 7.05 11.24 -8.47
N GLY A 110 7.96 10.44 -7.91
CA GLY A 110 7.60 9.50 -6.85
C GLY A 110 8.58 8.35 -6.67
N TYR A 111 8.07 7.22 -6.18
CA TYR A 111 8.88 6.04 -5.89
C TYR A 111 8.32 4.81 -6.61
N VAL A 112 9.19 3.87 -6.97
CA VAL A 112 8.82 2.58 -7.55
C VAL A 112 9.45 1.44 -6.77
N CYS A 113 8.69 0.36 -6.58
CA CYS A 113 9.17 -0.90 -6.04
C CYS A 113 8.78 -2.03 -7.01
N THR A 114 9.76 -2.82 -7.45
CA THR A 114 9.58 -3.93 -8.40
C THR A 114 9.86 -5.29 -7.78
N GLU A 115 10.03 -5.33 -6.45
CA GLU A 115 10.31 -6.54 -5.68
C GLU A 115 9.03 -7.37 -5.47
N SER A 116 9.00 -8.24 -4.47
CA SER A 116 7.79 -8.98 -4.11
C SER A 116 6.72 -8.09 -3.49
N LEU A 117 5.46 -8.59 -3.48
CA LEU A 117 4.36 -7.94 -2.77
C LEU A 117 4.73 -7.60 -1.33
N THR A 118 5.42 -8.49 -0.62
CA THR A 118 5.81 -8.32 0.78
C THR A 118 6.96 -7.35 0.98
N ALA A 119 7.84 -7.17 -0.02
CA ALA A 119 8.92 -6.19 0.03
C ALA A 119 8.42 -4.77 -0.29
N CYS A 120 7.43 -4.64 -1.18
CA CYS A 120 6.81 -3.37 -1.55
C CYS A 120 5.76 -2.90 -0.52
N GLN A 121 6.16 -2.82 0.75
CA GLN A 121 5.33 -2.29 1.84
C GLN A 121 5.27 -0.76 1.79
N PHE A 122 4.09 -0.21 2.08
CA PHE A 122 3.88 1.23 2.23
C PHE A 122 3.04 1.52 3.46
N TYR A 123 3.10 2.76 3.93
CA TYR A 123 2.41 3.19 5.15
C TYR A 123 1.48 4.34 4.83
N THR A 124 0.18 4.16 5.09
CA THR A 124 -0.78 5.25 4.98
C THR A 124 -0.50 6.31 6.05
N ALA A 125 -0.68 7.58 5.68
CA ALA A 125 -0.43 8.74 6.53
C ALA A 125 -1.76 9.30 7.07
N ASN A 126 -2.58 8.42 7.65
CA ASN A 126 -3.84 8.76 8.31
C ASN A 126 -3.62 9.23 9.76
#